data_AF-A0ABD2ZKW5-F1
#
_entry.id   AF-A0ABD2ZKW5-F1
#
_cell.length_a   1.000
_cell.length_b   1.000
_cell.length_c   1.000
_cell.angle_alpha   90.00
_cell.angle_beta   90.00
_cell.angle_gamma   90.00
#
_symmetry.space_group_name_H-M   'P 1'
#
loop_
_entity.id
_entity.type
_entity.pdbx_description
1 polymer ?
#
loop_
_entity_poly.entity_id
_entity_poly.type
_entity_poly.pdbx_seq_one_letter_code
_entity_poly.pdbx_strand_id
1 'polypeptide(L)'
;MVVGYDYTSGVWQFEGYAYVPSGTTGVSIVQVFGASSQATTAMLRVYNPSPKYYTDPVLVPNVYNKWYRINVIHDVGAGKVSVYIDGVFKYETHDNGPATHYFKFGVYTQDNPSAHMESRWTGIKVLRKN
;
A
#
# COMPACT_ATOMS: atom_id res chain seq x y z
N MET A 1 11.11 3.64 -2.55
CA MET A 1 10.98 4.61 -1.44
C MET A 1 10.72 5.96 -2.07
N VAL A 2 9.83 6.77 -1.50
CA VAL A 2 9.68 8.18 -1.91
C VAL A 2 10.61 9.01 -1.01
N VAL A 3 11.64 9.61 -1.59
CA VAL A 3 12.68 10.34 -0.84
C VAL A 3 12.18 11.72 -0.39
N GLY A 4 12.49 12.14 0.83
CA GLY A 4 12.13 13.46 1.37
C GLY A 4 10.74 13.53 2.00
N TYR A 5 10.05 12.39 2.14
CA TYR A 5 8.73 12.27 2.75
C TYR A 5 8.75 11.28 3.93
N ASP A 6 9.86 11.26 4.68
CA ASP A 6 9.97 10.51 5.92
C ASP A 6 9.24 11.26 7.04
N TYR A 7 8.58 10.54 7.95
CA TYR A 7 7.77 11.16 8.99
C TYR A 7 7.67 10.33 10.27
N THR A 8 7.50 11.03 11.39
CA THR A 8 7.30 10.45 12.73
C THR A 8 5.99 10.90 13.38
N SER A 9 5.24 11.79 12.73
CA SER A 9 3.99 12.36 13.26
C SER A 9 3.11 12.94 12.14
N GLY A 10 1.86 13.27 12.48
CA GLY A 10 0.88 13.87 11.57
C GLY A 10 0.08 12.84 10.76
N VAL A 11 -0.72 13.35 9.83
CA VAL A 11 -1.53 12.54 8.91
C VAL A 11 -0.93 12.63 7.52
N TRP A 12 -0.52 11.49 6.99
CA TRP A 12 0.14 11.38 5.70
C TRP A 12 -0.65 10.49 4.75
N GLN A 13 -0.62 10.83 3.48
CA GLN A 13 -1.35 10.15 2.43
C GLN A 13 -0.42 9.82 1.27
N PHE A 14 -0.47 8.58 0.81
CA PHE A 14 0.01 8.20 -0.52
C PHE A 14 -1.21 7.98 -1.42
N GLU A 15 -1.15 8.51 -2.64
CA GLU A 15 -2.10 8.15 -3.69
C GLU A 15 -1.43 7.95 -5.04
N GLY A 16 -2.05 7.13 -5.88
CA GLY A 16 -1.62 6.92 -7.26
C GLY A 16 -2.56 5.96 -7.99
N TYR A 17 -2.50 5.96 -9.31
CA TYR A 17 -3.15 4.95 -10.13
C TYR A 17 -2.19 3.80 -10.36
N ALA A 18 -2.62 2.58 -10.03
CA ALA A 18 -1.88 1.34 -10.23
C ALA A 18 -2.50 0.54 -11.38
N TYR A 19 -1.66 -0.14 -12.14
CA TYR A 19 -2.05 -1.16 -13.11
C TYR A 19 -1.22 -2.42 -12.85
N VAL A 20 -1.88 -3.57 -12.75
CA VAL A 20 -1.24 -4.86 -12.51
C VAL A 20 -1.61 -5.79 -13.67
N PRO A 21 -0.65 -6.25 -14.49
CA PRO A 21 -0.93 -7.20 -15.56
C PRO A 21 -1.39 -8.55 -15.02
N SER A 22 -2.28 -9.21 -15.76
CA SER A 22 -2.68 -10.59 -15.44
C SER A 22 -1.49 -11.54 -15.35
N GLY A 23 -1.54 -12.43 -14.35
CA GLY A 23 -0.45 -13.37 -14.06
C GLY A 23 0.50 -12.90 -12.96
N THR A 24 0.41 -11.62 -12.53
CA THR A 24 1.21 -11.10 -11.41
C THR A 24 0.59 -11.48 -10.05
N THR A 25 1.25 -12.35 -9.29
CA THR A 25 0.80 -12.75 -7.94
C THR A 25 1.97 -12.83 -6.95
N GLY A 26 1.67 -12.79 -5.65
CA GLY A 26 2.70 -12.88 -4.60
C GLY A 26 3.60 -11.64 -4.57
N VAL A 27 3.01 -10.46 -4.76
CA VAL A 27 3.74 -9.19 -4.82
C VAL A 27 3.10 -8.15 -3.92
N SER A 28 3.90 -7.37 -3.19
CA SER A 28 3.47 -6.12 -2.57
C SER A 28 3.65 -4.97 -3.54
N ILE A 29 2.58 -4.18 -3.72
CA ILE A 29 2.57 -3.04 -4.64
C ILE A 29 2.67 -1.69 -3.93
N VAL A 30 2.26 -1.63 -2.66
CA VAL A 30 2.40 -0.46 -1.77
C VAL A 30 2.78 -0.92 -0.36
N GLN A 31 3.66 -0.17 0.29
CA GLN A 31 4.01 -0.35 1.69
C GLN A 31 4.02 0.99 2.43
N VAL A 32 3.66 0.95 3.71
CA VAL A 32 4.09 1.93 4.71
C VAL A 32 5.17 1.25 5.53
N PHE A 33 6.42 1.69 5.38
CA PHE A 33 7.56 1.14 6.09
C PHE A 33 7.74 1.83 7.45
N GLY A 34 8.43 1.18 8.38
CA GLY A 34 8.71 1.66 9.72
C GLY A 34 7.64 1.20 10.69
N ALA A 35 8.05 0.60 11.81
CA ALA A 35 7.20 0.13 12.89
C ALA A 35 8.07 -0.26 14.10
N SER A 36 7.45 -0.46 15.26
CA SER A 36 8.18 -0.73 16.52
C SER A 36 8.58 -2.20 16.68
N SER A 37 7.71 -3.14 16.30
CA SER A 37 7.88 -4.58 16.51
C SER A 37 8.05 -5.39 15.21
N GLN A 38 7.90 -4.74 14.06
CA GLN A 38 8.08 -5.32 12.73
C GLN A 38 8.62 -4.29 11.74
N ALA A 39 8.94 -4.70 10.51
CA ALA A 39 9.57 -3.79 9.53
C ALA A 39 8.60 -2.77 8.91
N THR A 40 7.30 -3.07 8.88
CA THR A 40 6.31 -2.31 8.10
C THR A 40 5.05 -2.05 8.92
N THR A 41 4.47 -0.86 8.81
CA THR A 41 3.13 -0.56 9.29
C THR A 41 2.06 -1.25 8.43
N ALA A 42 2.19 -1.18 7.11
CA ALA A 42 1.17 -1.68 6.19
C ALA A 42 1.78 -2.22 4.89
N MET A 43 1.14 -3.22 4.30
CA MET A 43 1.44 -3.71 2.96
C MET A 43 0.16 -4.05 2.21
N LEU A 44 0.02 -3.53 0.99
CA LEU A 44 -0.97 -4.02 0.02
C LEU A 44 -0.29 -5.04 -0.88
N ARG A 45 -0.78 -6.28 -0.87
CA ARG A 45 -0.28 -7.38 -1.70
C ARG A 45 -1.32 -7.78 -2.74
N VAL A 46 -0.88 -8.22 -3.92
CA VAL A 46 -1.76 -8.77 -4.95
C VAL A 46 -1.59 -10.28 -5.00
N TYR A 47 -2.71 -10.98 -4.83
CA TYR A 47 -2.82 -12.42 -4.99
C TYR A 47 -3.98 -12.75 -5.90
N ASN A 48 -3.68 -13.31 -7.07
CA ASN A 48 -4.61 -13.90 -8.05
C ASN A 48 -6.11 -13.59 -7.83
N PRO A 49 -6.69 -12.52 -8.39
CA PRO A 49 -6.16 -11.29 -8.98
C PRO A 49 -6.40 -10.05 -8.10
N SER A 50 -6.42 -10.23 -6.77
CA SER A 50 -7.05 -9.30 -5.85
C SER A 50 -6.04 -8.64 -4.93
N PRO A 51 -6.08 -7.30 -4.75
CA PRO A 51 -5.37 -6.62 -3.69
C PRO A 51 -5.90 -7.06 -2.34
N LYS A 52 -4.99 -7.30 -1.41
CA LYS A 52 -5.23 -7.67 -0.04
C LYS A 52 -4.41 -6.79 0.88
N TYR A 53 -4.87 -6.61 2.12
CA TYR A 53 -4.02 -6.14 3.19
C TYR A 53 -3.18 -7.33 3.67
N TYR A 54 -1.86 -7.29 3.52
CA TYR A 54 -1.00 -8.48 3.67
C TYR A 54 -1.60 -9.70 2.95
N THR A 55 -2.08 -10.71 3.68
CA THR A 55 -2.74 -11.91 3.13
C THR A 55 -4.26 -11.91 3.27
N ASP A 56 -4.82 -11.03 4.12
CA ASP A 56 -6.25 -10.85 4.40
C ASP A 56 -6.49 -9.50 5.14
N PRO A 57 -7.59 -8.77 4.86
CA PRO A 57 -8.68 -9.10 3.93
C PRO A 57 -8.40 -8.77 2.47
N VAL A 58 -9.22 -9.36 1.60
CA VAL A 58 -9.37 -8.92 0.21
C VAL A 58 -10.02 -7.53 0.21
N LEU A 59 -9.35 -6.57 -0.41
CA LEU A 59 -9.82 -5.18 -0.48
C LEU A 59 -10.80 -4.96 -1.64
N VAL A 60 -10.52 -5.58 -2.79
CA VAL A 60 -11.38 -5.56 -3.97
C VAL A 60 -11.04 -6.77 -4.85
N PRO A 61 -12.03 -7.41 -5.50
CA PRO A 61 -11.74 -8.49 -6.44
C PRO A 61 -11.27 -7.95 -7.80
N ASN A 62 -10.44 -8.75 -8.49
CA ASN A 62 -10.18 -8.62 -9.93
C ASN A 62 -9.73 -7.25 -10.40
N VAL A 63 -8.47 -6.89 -10.10
CA VAL A 63 -7.85 -5.61 -10.53
C VAL A 63 -6.93 -5.72 -11.73
N TYR A 64 -6.80 -6.91 -12.31
CA TYR A 64 -5.90 -7.11 -13.44
C TYR A 64 -6.30 -6.31 -14.66
N ASN A 65 -5.28 -5.90 -15.42
CA ASN A 65 -5.39 -5.27 -16.74
C ASN A 65 -6.26 -4.00 -16.79
N LYS A 66 -6.35 -3.28 -15.68
CA LYS A 66 -7.02 -1.98 -15.59
C LYS A 66 -6.27 -1.05 -14.63
N TRP A 67 -6.44 0.25 -14.86
CA TRP A 67 -5.99 1.27 -13.92
C TRP A 67 -7.02 1.41 -12.79
N TYR A 68 -6.56 1.47 -11.55
CA TYR A 68 -7.38 1.72 -10.37
C TYR A 68 -6.61 2.62 -9.40
N ARG A 69 -7.32 3.51 -8.70
CA ARG A 69 -6.71 4.43 -7.74
C ARG A 69 -6.51 3.74 -6.41
N ILE A 70 -5.28 3.75 -5.91
CA ILE A 70 -4.94 3.36 -4.55
C ILE A 70 -4.71 4.63 -3.75
N ASN A 71 -5.30 4.69 -2.55
CA ASN A 71 -5.05 5.74 -1.59
C ASN A 71 -4.87 5.10 -0.20
N VAL A 72 -3.74 5.39 0.44
CA VAL A 72 -3.39 4.89 1.77
C VAL A 72 -3.12 6.10 2.65
N ILE A 73 -3.84 6.19 3.76
CA ILE A 73 -3.69 7.25 4.76
C ILE A 73 -3.11 6.63 6.03
N HIS A 74 -2.06 7.22 6.57
CA HIS A 74 -1.48 6.88 7.86
C HIS A 74 -1.65 8.07 8.80
N ASP A 75 -2.48 7.91 9.81
CA ASP A 75 -2.62 8.83 10.94
C ASP A 75 -1.76 8.31 12.10
N VAL A 76 -0.57 8.90 12.25
CA VAL A 76 0.41 8.47 13.27
C VAL A 76 -0.09 8.78 14.68
N GLY A 77 -0.83 9.87 14.86
CA GLY A 77 -1.34 10.27 16.17
C GLY A 77 -2.45 9.35 16.67
N ALA A 78 -3.30 8.89 15.75
CA ALA A 78 -4.33 7.89 16.04
C ALA A 78 -3.80 6.44 16.01
N GLY A 79 -2.58 6.23 15.51
CA GLY A 79 -2.01 4.91 15.29
C GLY A 79 -2.83 4.07 14.32
N LYS A 80 -3.22 4.66 13.18
CA LYS A 80 -4.17 4.05 12.22
C LYS A 80 -3.72 4.16 10.77
N VAL A 81 -3.96 3.08 10.02
CA VAL A 81 -3.86 3.08 8.55
C VAL A 81 -5.21 2.78 7.93
N SER A 82 -5.64 3.63 7.00
CA SER A 82 -6.88 3.47 6.24
C SER A 82 -6.56 3.32 4.75
N VAL A 83 -7.26 2.41 4.06
CA VAL A 83 -7.05 2.09 2.64
C VAL A 83 -8.33 2.32 1.86
N TYR A 84 -8.19 3.03 0.74
CA TYR A 84 -9.25 3.31 -0.22
C TYR A 84 -8.83 2.82 -1.60
N ILE A 85 -9.79 2.24 -2.32
CA ILE A 85 -9.62 1.83 -3.72
C ILE A 85 -10.71 2.51 -4.55
N ASP A 86 -10.32 3.21 -5.62
CA ASP A 86 -11.23 4.01 -6.46
C ASP A 86 -12.10 4.99 -5.65
N GLY A 87 -11.51 5.57 -4.60
CA GLY A 87 -12.19 6.51 -3.70
C GLY A 87 -13.14 5.86 -2.69
N VAL A 88 -13.30 4.54 -2.71
CA VAL A 88 -14.15 3.79 -1.77
C VAL A 88 -13.32 3.24 -0.62
N PHE A 89 -13.73 3.52 0.62
CA PHE A 89 -13.12 2.96 1.82
C PHE A 89 -13.19 1.42 1.80
N LYS A 90 -12.06 0.75 2.05
CA LYS A 90 -11.98 -0.71 2.04
C LYS A 90 -11.58 -1.31 3.38
N TYR A 91 -10.65 -0.67 4.09
CA TYR A 91 -10.06 -1.26 5.27
C TYR A 91 -9.43 -0.21 6.18
N GLU A 92 -9.47 -0.46 7.49
CA GLU A 92 -8.74 0.29 8.50
C GLU A 92 -8.19 -0.68 9.54
N THR A 93 -6.98 -0.42 10.02
CA THR A 93 -6.35 -1.16 11.11
C THR A 93 -5.43 -0.26 11.91
N HIS A 94 -5.02 -0.75 13.09
CA HIS A 94 -3.95 -0.13 13.85
C HIS A 94 -2.61 -0.20 13.11
N ASP A 95 -1.81 0.83 13.29
CA ASP A 95 -0.40 0.81 12.91
C ASP A 95 0.40 -0.15 13.81
N ASN A 96 1.70 -0.24 13.56
CA ASN A 96 2.59 -1.12 14.32
C ASN A 96 3.48 -0.33 15.29
N GLY A 97 2.98 0.80 15.78
CA GLY A 97 3.62 1.66 16.76
C GLY A 97 4.71 2.59 16.19
N PRO A 98 5.35 3.36 17.08
CA PRO A 98 6.20 4.48 16.70
C PRO A 98 7.44 4.06 15.90
N ALA A 99 7.72 4.77 14.81
CA ALA A 99 8.95 4.68 14.04
C ALA A 99 9.16 5.94 13.18
N THR A 100 10.26 5.96 12.43
CA THR A 100 10.33 6.77 11.20
C THR A 100 9.65 6.00 10.08
N HIS A 101 8.57 6.57 9.54
CA HIS A 101 7.76 5.96 8.50
C HIS A 101 8.00 6.61 7.15
N TYR A 102 7.75 5.84 6.08
CA TYR A 102 7.75 6.34 4.70
C TYR A 102 6.97 5.40 3.77
N PHE A 103 6.48 5.94 2.66
CA PHE A 103 5.77 5.15 1.66
C PHE A 103 6.74 4.51 0.64
N LYS A 104 6.39 3.30 0.21
CA LYS A 104 7.01 2.59 -0.90
C LYS A 104 5.92 2.14 -1.86
N PHE A 105 6.22 2.16 -3.15
CA PHE A 105 5.38 1.58 -4.21
C PHE A 105 6.26 0.90 -5.26
N GLY A 106 5.69 -0.02 -6.03
CA GLY A 106 6.39 -0.74 -7.10
C GLY A 106 6.17 -2.25 -7.02
N VAL A 107 7.23 -3.02 -7.22
CA VAL A 107 7.20 -4.50 -7.15
C VAL A 107 8.10 -4.94 -6.01
N TYR A 108 7.53 -5.61 -5.02
CA TYR A 108 8.28 -6.24 -3.94
C TYR A 108 7.78 -7.67 -3.73
N THR A 109 8.60 -8.65 -4.08
CA THR A 109 8.28 -10.09 -4.02
C THR A 109 7.86 -10.52 -2.63
N GLN A 110 6.79 -11.29 -2.52
CA GLN A 110 6.26 -11.90 -1.29
C GLN A 110 6.12 -13.42 -1.50
N ASP A 111 5.37 -14.09 -0.62
CA ASP A 111 5.16 -15.53 -0.67
C ASP A 111 4.37 -15.95 -1.91
N ASN A 112 4.67 -17.14 -2.45
CA ASN A 112 4.04 -17.73 -3.64
C ASN A 112 4.01 -16.80 -4.88
N PRO A 113 5.18 -16.26 -5.31
CA PRO A 113 5.23 -15.32 -6.42
C PRO A 113 5.07 -16.00 -7.77
N SER A 114 4.55 -15.26 -8.75
CA SER A 114 4.69 -15.64 -10.16
C SER A 114 6.14 -15.47 -10.64
N ALA A 115 6.51 -16.19 -11.71
CA ALA A 115 7.84 -16.07 -12.33
C ALA A 115 8.15 -14.64 -12.81
N HIS A 116 7.12 -13.89 -13.18
CA HIS A 116 7.20 -12.48 -13.53
C HIS A 116 6.14 -11.69 -12.76
N MET A 117 6.53 -10.54 -12.22
CA MET A 117 5.66 -9.62 -11.47
C MET A 117 5.89 -8.21 -11.99
N GLU A 118 4.78 -7.51 -12.23
CA GLU A 118 4.83 -6.15 -12.75
C GLU A 118 3.76 -5.28 -12.09
N SER A 119 4.11 -4.04 -11.76
CA SER A 119 3.15 -3.01 -11.44
C SER A 119 3.55 -1.71 -12.15
N ARG A 120 2.58 -1.06 -12.79
CA ARG A 120 2.75 0.23 -13.45
C ARG A 120 2.02 1.29 -12.63
N TRP A 121 2.56 2.49 -12.63
CA TRP A 121 2.11 3.57 -11.76
C TRP A 121 2.06 4.90 -12.50
N THR A 122 1.02 5.70 -12.24
CA THR A 122 0.91 7.08 -12.71
C THR A 122 0.19 7.95 -11.69
N GLY A 123 0.39 9.27 -11.77
CA GLY A 123 -0.28 10.24 -10.89
C GLY A 123 0.09 10.09 -9.42
N ILE A 124 1.32 9.67 -9.11
CA ILE A 124 1.79 9.48 -7.73
C ILE A 124 1.83 10.81 -6.98
N LYS A 125 1.25 10.84 -5.79
CA LYS A 125 1.36 11.96 -4.84
C LYS A 125 1.57 11.45 -3.44
N VAL A 126 2.40 12.16 -2.68
CA VAL A 126 2.49 12.03 -1.23
C VAL A 126 2.10 13.37 -0.63
N LEU A 127 1.08 13.36 0.22
CA LEU A 127 0.50 14.56 0.82
C LEU A 127 0.57 14.45 2.33
N ARG A 128 0.67 15.61 2.99
CA ARG A 128 0.55 15.75 4.44
C ARG A 128 -0.63 16.67 4.73
N LYS A 129 -1.46 16.30 5.70
CA LYS A 129 -2.49 17.20 6.22
C LYS A 129 -1.82 18.24 7.13
N ASN A 130 -2.06 19.51 6.85
CA ASN A 130 -1.67 20.62 7.71
C ASN A 130 -2.63 20.75 8.89
#